data_AF-A0A7V9VVI6-F1
#
_entry.id   AF-A0A7V9VVI6-F1
#
_cell.length_a   1.000
_cell.length_b   1.000
_cell.length_c   1.000
_cell.angle_alpha   90.00
_cell.angle_beta   90.00
_cell.angle_gamma   90.00
#
_symmetry.space_group_name_H-M   'P 1'
#
loop_
_entity.id
_entity.type
_entity.pdbx_description
1 polymer ?
#
loop_
_entity_poly.entity_id
_entity_poly.type
_entity_poly.pdbx_seq_one_letter_code
_entity_poly.pdbx_strand_id
1 'polypeptide(L)'
;MEQHVPSGILGMTEPELYGYLKDLLHEEASEAAEESGESVDDELESAGFAAAGAASTYAIKLIMANNAFLTRQLLDLGLIDAANDAGE
;
A
#
# COMPACT_ATOMS: atom_id res chain seq x y z
N MET A 1 1.52 29.63 1.24
CA MET A 1 2.45 28.51 1.42
C MET A 1 2.06 27.49 0.37
N GLU A 2 2.75 27.51 -0.76
CA GLU A 2 2.55 26.51 -1.82
C GLU A 2 3.07 25.18 -1.29
N GLN A 3 2.16 24.22 -1.06
CA GLN A 3 2.55 22.85 -0.80
C GLN A 3 3.06 22.28 -2.12
N HIS A 4 4.38 22.28 -2.29
CA HIS A 4 5.03 21.38 -3.24
C HIS A 4 4.79 19.96 -2.75
N VAL A 5 3.79 19.29 -3.32
CA VAL A 5 3.64 17.84 -3.19
C VAL A 5 4.72 17.25 -4.08
N PRO A 6 5.75 16.59 -3.54
CA PRO A 6 6.75 15.95 -4.38
C PRO A 6 6.12 14.73 -5.08
N SER A 7 6.41 14.62 -6.37
CA SER A 7 6.61 13.39 -7.15
C SER A 7 5.39 12.52 -7.57
N GLY A 8 5.31 12.32 -8.89
CA GLY A 8 5.38 10.97 -9.45
C GLY A 8 4.07 10.21 -9.67
N ILE A 9 3.33 9.87 -8.62
CA ILE A 9 2.11 9.03 -8.66
C ILE A 9 1.21 9.46 -7.50
N LEU A 10 -0.11 9.50 -7.71
CA LEU A 10 -1.08 9.76 -6.63
C LEU A 10 -1.06 8.63 -5.58
N GLY A 11 -0.99 9.01 -4.30
CA GLY A 11 -1.14 8.09 -3.17
C GLY A 11 0.18 7.50 -2.68
N MET A 12 0.09 6.35 -1.99
CA MET A 12 1.27 5.63 -1.50
C MET A 12 2.00 4.93 -2.65
N THR A 13 3.32 4.90 -2.56
CA THR A 13 4.19 4.11 -3.42
C THR A 13 4.02 2.61 -3.17
N GLU A 14 4.48 1.77 -4.10
CA GLU A 14 4.42 0.32 -3.96
C GLU A 14 5.11 -0.18 -2.66
N PRO A 15 6.34 0.24 -2.30
CA PRO A 15 6.97 -0.17 -1.04
C PRO A 15 6.19 0.26 0.20
N GLU A 16 5.58 1.45 0.18
CA GLU A 16 4.76 1.93 1.30
C GLU A 16 3.49 1.09 1.46
N LEU A 17 2.84 0.70 0.36
CA LEU A 17 1.66 -0.18 0.40
C LEU A 17 2.00 -1.57 0.96
N TYR A 18 3.13 -2.15 0.57
CA TYR A 18 3.57 -3.44 1.12
C TYR A 18 3.98 -3.33 2.59
N GLY A 19 4.64 -2.24 2.98
CA GLY A 19 4.95 -1.95 4.38
C GLY A 19 3.68 -1.88 5.22
N TYR A 20 2.70 -1.10 4.76
CA TYR A 20 1.41 -0.98 5.42
C TYR A 20 0.68 -2.32 5.53
N LEU A 21 0.65 -3.13 4.46
CA LEU A 21 0.05 -4.46 4.50
C LEU A 21 0.72 -5.36 5.55
N LYS A 22 2.05 -5.31 5.67
CA LYS A 22 2.78 -6.10 6.65
C LYS A 22 2.40 -5.70 8.08
N ASP A 23 2.35 -4.40 8.34
CA ASP A 23 1.98 -3.88 9.67
C ASP A 23 0.54 -4.29 10.02
N LEU A 24 -0.38 -4.17 9.06
CA LEU A 24 -1.78 -4.59 9.24
C LEU A 24 -1.92 -6.09 9.53
N LEU A 25 -1.23 -6.96 8.77
CA LEU A 25 -1.31 -8.40 9.01
C LEU A 25 -0.75 -8.77 10.40
N HIS A 26 0.28 -8.06 10.86
CA HIS A 26 0.85 -8.30 12.19
C HIS A 26 -0.06 -7.79 13.32
N GLU A 27 -0.76 -6.67 13.13
CA GLU A 27 -1.77 -6.17 14.06
C GLU A 27 -2.90 -7.19 14.23
N GLU A 28 -3.51 -7.60 13.11
CA GLU A 28 -4.61 -8.57 13.09
C GLU A 28 -4.19 -9.94 13.64
N ALA A 29 -2.97 -10.40 13.35
CA ALA A 29 -2.46 -11.66 13.91
C ALA A 29 -2.19 -11.56 15.42
N SER A 30 -1.82 -10.38 15.92
CA SER A 30 -1.69 -10.14 17.35
C SER A 30 -3.04 -10.24 18.05
N GLU A 31 -4.09 -9.68 17.47
CA GLU A 31 -5.45 -9.78 18.01
C GLU A 31 -5.96 -11.23 17.98
N ALA A 32 -5.75 -11.94 16.87
CA ALA A 32 -6.12 -13.35 16.76
C ALA A 32 -5.39 -14.23 17.79
N ALA A 33 -4.09 -14.02 18.00
CA ALA A 33 -3.28 -14.74 18.97
C ALA A 33 -3.77 -14.51 20.41
N GLU A 34 -4.22 -13.29 20.75
CA GLU A 34 -4.83 -13.00 22.05
C GLU A 34 -6.13 -13.78 22.28
N GLU A 35 -6.92 -14.02 21.22
CA GLU A 35 -8.17 -14.77 21.27
C GLU A 35 -7.97 -16.29 21.28
N SER A 36 -7.03 -16.79 20.47
CA SER A 36 -6.76 -18.22 20.30
C SER A 36 -5.82 -18.80 21.36
N GLY A 37 -4.97 -17.94 21.94
CA GLY A 37 -3.88 -18.33 22.85
C GLY A 37 -2.65 -18.88 22.12
N GLU A 38 -2.58 -18.78 20.80
CA GLU A 38 -1.41 -19.11 19.98
C GLU A 38 -0.38 -17.97 19.97
N SER A 39 0.76 -18.17 19.32
CA SER A 39 1.71 -17.07 19.11
C SER A 39 1.35 -16.28 17.84
N VAL A 40 1.77 -15.02 17.78
CA VAL A 40 1.57 -14.18 16.58
C VAL A 40 2.22 -14.81 15.35
N ASP A 41 3.38 -15.44 15.51
CA ASP A 41 4.08 -16.11 14.41
C ASP A 41 3.26 -17.31 13.89
N ASP A 42 2.63 -18.09 14.78
CA ASP A 42 1.77 -19.21 14.39
C ASP A 42 0.52 -18.73 13.63
N GLU A 43 -0.12 -17.65 14.10
CA GLU A 43 -1.27 -17.03 13.44
C GLU A 43 -0.91 -16.49 12.04
N LEU A 44 0.25 -15.83 11.91
CA LEU A 44 0.75 -15.34 10.62
C LEU A 44 1.04 -16.48 9.62
N GLU A 45 1.47 -17.64 10.12
CA GLU A 45 1.69 -18.85 9.31
C GLU A 45 0.39 -19.63 9.00
N SER A 46 -0.71 -19.27 9.65
CA SER A 46 -2.01 -19.91 9.43
C SER A 46 -2.49 -19.76 7.98
N ALA A 47 -3.30 -20.72 7.53
CA ALA A 47 -3.88 -20.68 6.19
C ALA A 47 -4.75 -19.44 5.95
N GLY A 48 -5.39 -18.90 7.00
CA GLY A 48 -6.21 -17.70 6.93
C GLY A 48 -5.38 -16.47 6.61
N PHE A 49 -4.32 -16.22 7.38
CA PHE A 49 -3.42 -15.09 7.17
C PHE A 49 -2.60 -15.22 5.88
N ALA A 50 -2.16 -16.43 5.52
CA ALA A 50 -1.50 -16.67 4.24
C ALA A 50 -2.43 -16.33 3.05
N ALA A 51 -3.71 -16.70 3.13
CA ALA A 51 -4.69 -16.35 2.11
C ALA A 51 -4.97 -14.85 2.06
N ALA A 52 -5.11 -14.20 3.22
CA ALA A 52 -5.31 -12.75 3.33
C ALA A 52 -4.12 -11.98 2.73
N GLY A 53 -2.89 -12.37 3.07
CA GLY A 53 -1.67 -11.76 2.53
C GLY A 53 -1.57 -11.90 1.00
N ALA A 54 -1.89 -13.08 0.46
CA ALA A 54 -1.92 -13.29 -0.99
C ALA A 54 -3.00 -12.45 -1.70
N ALA A 55 -4.20 -12.39 -1.14
CA ALA A 55 -5.30 -11.59 -1.68
C ALA A 55 -4.96 -10.08 -1.65
N SER A 56 -4.44 -9.59 -0.53
CA SER A 56 -4.06 -8.18 -0.37
C SER A 56 -2.89 -7.79 -1.25
N THR A 57 -1.92 -8.69 -1.47
CA THR A 57 -0.85 -8.48 -2.46
C THR A 57 -1.40 -8.27 -3.88
N TYR A 58 -2.44 -9.01 -4.25
CA TYR A 58 -3.11 -8.78 -5.53
C TYR A 58 -3.89 -7.45 -5.55
N ALA A 59 -4.53 -7.09 -4.44
CA ALA A 59 -5.22 -5.80 -4.32
C ALA A 59 -4.27 -4.60 -4.47
N ILE A 60 -3.04 -4.69 -3.94
CA ILE A 60 -2.00 -3.66 -4.13
C ILE A 60 -1.72 -3.43 -5.62
N LYS A 61 -1.66 -4.48 -6.43
CA LYS A 61 -1.44 -4.35 -7.89
C LYS A 61 -2.59 -3.61 -8.57
N LEU A 62 -3.83 -3.86 -8.15
CA LEU A 62 -5.00 -3.15 -8.67
C LEU A 62 -5.01 -1.68 -8.25
N ILE A 63 -4.67 -1.38 -7.00
CA ILE A 63 -4.52 -0.02 -6.48
C ILE A 63 -3.44 0.72 -7.29
N MET A 64 -2.30 0.09 -7.53
CA MET A 64 -1.22 0.70 -8.31
C MET A 64 -1.62 0.99 -9.75
N ALA A 65 -2.30 0.04 -10.41
CA ALA A 65 -2.83 0.27 -11.75
C ALA A 65 -3.84 1.43 -11.79
N ASN A 66 -4.73 1.52 -10.79
CA ASN A 66 -5.69 2.61 -10.68
C ASN A 66 -5.01 3.95 -10.40
N ASN A 67 -4.03 4.00 -9.51
CA ASN A 67 -3.28 5.22 -9.21
C ASN A 67 -2.52 5.71 -10.44
N ALA A 68 -1.92 4.81 -11.23
CA ALA A 68 -1.27 5.17 -12.49
C ALA A 68 -2.28 5.72 -13.51
N PHE A 69 -3.45 5.09 -13.65
CA PHE A 69 -4.51 5.57 -14.54
C PHE A 69 -4.99 6.97 -14.16
N LEU A 70 -5.30 7.19 -12.88
CA LEU A 70 -5.76 8.50 -12.38
C LEU A 70 -4.68 9.57 -12.52
N THR A 71 -3.43 9.25 -12.15
CA THR A 71 -2.29 10.16 -12.31
C THR A 71 -2.18 10.63 -13.76
N ARG A 72 -2.30 9.71 -14.73
CA ARG A 72 -2.27 10.06 -16.15
C ARG A 72 -3.41 11.00 -16.53
N GLN A 73 -4.64 10.71 -16.11
CA GLN A 73 -5.79 11.56 -16.40
C GLN A 73 -5.63 12.98 -15.82
N LEU A 74 -5.12 13.10 -14.60
CA LEU A 74 -4.89 14.40 -13.97
C LEU A 74 -3.77 15.20 -14.65
N LEU A 75 -2.72 14.52 -15.11
CA LEU A 75 -1.66 15.13 -15.92
C LEU A 75 -2.20 15.63 -17.26
N ASP A 76 -2.98 14.80 -17.97
CA ASP A 76 -3.56 15.17 -19.26
C ASP A 76 -4.56 16.34 -19.14
N LEU A 77 -5.20 16.51 -17.96
CA LEU A 77 -6.07 17.64 -17.65
C LEU A 77 -5.32 18.89 -17.14
N GLY A 78 -4.00 18.80 -16.91
CA GLY A 78 -3.21 19.89 -16.33
C GLY A 78 -3.59 20.25 -14.89
N LEU A 79 -4.20 19.30 -14.16
CA LEU A 79 -4.60 19.50 -12.76
C LEU A 79 -3.47 19.21 -11.78
N ILE A 80 -2.48 18.41 -12.22
CA ILE A 80 -1.22 18.17 -11.51
C ILE A 80 -0.09 18.32 -12.52
N ASP A 81 1.07 18.76 -12.03
CA ASP A 81 2.28 18.83 -12.85
C ASP A 81 3.11 17.56 -12.66
N ALA A 82 3.72 17.09 -13.75
CA ALA A 82 4.82 16.14 -13.66
C ALA A 82 6.03 16.92 -13.15
N ALA A 83 6.14 17.11 -11.83
CA ALA A 83 7.30 17.74 -11.23
C ALA A 83 8.56 17.00 -11.71
N ASN A 84 9.37 17.75 -12.46
CA ASN A 84 10.59 17.33 -13.10
C ASN A 84 11.64 17.11 -12.00
N ASP A 85 11.71 15.90 -11.46
CA ASP A 85 12.74 15.48 -10.52
C ASP A 85 14.07 15.27 -11.28
N ALA A 86 14.66 16.37 -11.72
CA ALA A 86 16.00 16.43 -12.29
C ALA A 86 16.78 17.52 -11.55
N GLY A 87 17.18 17.18 -10.32
CA GLY A 87 18.33 17.69 -9.55
C GLY A 87 18.68 19.18 -9.63
N GLU A 88 18.59 19.85 -8.48
CA GLU A 88 19.65 20.70 -7.93
C GLU A 88 19.86 20.39 -6.45
#